data_AF-A0A419FRJ2-F1
#
_entry.id   AF-A0A419FRJ2-F1
#
_cell.length_a   1.000
_cell.length_b   1.000
_cell.length_c   1.000
_cell.angle_alpha   90.00
_cell.angle_beta   90.00
_cell.angle_gamma   90.00
#
_symmetry.space_group_name_H-M   'P 1'
#
loop_
_entity.id
_entity.type
_entity.pdbx_description
1 polymer ?
#
loop_
_entity_poly.entity_id
_entity_poly.type
_entity_poly.pdbx_seq_one_letter_code
_entity_poly.pdbx_strand_id
1 'polypeptide(L)'
;MEVYMRKTVIIVFLISIFTFTLSLTDGWAQKTPLEKAYSLYFQGRMEEAISLMKGHAEGNPDARTYYFIGYAYYKMKKMDMAREYFDKAYQIDPFYVPAVPKEKK
;
A
#
# COMPACT_ATOMS: atom_id res chain seq x y z
N MET A 1 40.24 37.40 -8.84
CA MET A 1 39.96 35.95 -8.82
C MET A 1 39.29 35.48 -7.53
N GLU A 2 39.65 36.04 -6.38
CA GLU A 2 39.09 35.70 -5.05
C GLU A 2 37.56 35.88 -4.92
N VAL A 3 37.00 36.95 -5.50
CA VAL A 3 35.55 37.23 -5.49
C VAL A 3 34.74 36.21 -6.31
N TYR A 4 35.34 35.67 -7.37
CA TYR A 4 34.68 34.68 -8.23
C TYR A 4 34.58 33.32 -7.53
N MET A 5 35.67 32.90 -6.87
CA MET A 5 35.74 31.68 -6.07
C MET A 5 34.75 31.69 -4.88
N ARG A 6 34.51 32.84 -4.24
CA ARG A 6 33.53 32.93 -3.15
C ARG A 6 32.08 32.77 -3.64
N LYS A 7 31.75 33.31 -4.82
CA LYS A 7 30.40 33.20 -5.41
C LYS A 7 30.10 31.77 -5.85
N THR A 8 31.05 31.09 -6.48
CA THR A 8 30.88 29.69 -6.89
C THR A 8 30.73 28.76 -5.69
N VAL A 9 31.50 28.97 -4.61
CA VAL A 9 31.34 28.18 -3.37
C VAL A 9 29.96 28.37 -2.74
N ILE A 10 29.43 29.60 -2.68
CA ILE A 10 28.08 29.87 -2.15
C ILE A 10 27.01 29.20 -3.02
N ILE A 11 27.13 29.26 -4.34
CA ILE A 11 26.17 28.64 -5.28
C ILE A 11 26.16 27.12 -5.11
N VAL A 12 27.34 26.48 -4.99
CA VAL A 12 27.44 25.03 -4.78
C VAL A 12 26.84 24.61 -3.44
N PHE A 13 27.03 25.42 -2.38
CA PHE A 13 26.46 25.16 -1.06
C PHE A 13 24.92 25.25 -1.08
N LEU A 14 24.36 26.23 -1.79
CA LEU A 14 22.91 26.38 -1.96
C LEU A 14 22.29 25.23 -2.77
N ILE A 15 22.96 24.77 -3.83
CA ILE A 15 22.51 23.61 -4.62
C ILE A 15 22.57 22.33 -3.78
N SER A 16 23.60 22.15 -2.95
CA SER A 16 23.73 20.99 -2.06
C SER A 16 22.65 20.94 -0.99
N ILE A 17 22.23 22.09 -0.45
CA ILE A 17 21.13 22.15 0.54
C ILE A 17 19.81 21.79 -0.15
N PHE A 18 19.58 22.29 -1.37
CA PHE A 18 18.37 22.01 -2.13
C PHE A 18 18.22 20.53 -2.48
N THR A 19 19.29 19.86 -2.92
CA THR A 19 19.27 18.42 -3.19
C THR A 19 19.17 17.58 -1.91
N PHE A 20 19.75 18.05 -0.81
CA PHE A 20 19.62 17.39 0.50
C PHE A 20 18.19 17.48 1.05
N THR A 21 17.48 18.58 0.82
CA THR A 21 16.07 18.72 1.22
C THR A 21 15.11 17.85 0.41
N LEU A 22 15.41 17.56 -0.86
CA LEU A 22 14.59 16.65 -1.68
C LEU A 22 14.63 15.20 -1.15
N SER A 23 15.74 14.78 -0.54
CA SER A 23 15.87 13.43 0.04
C SER A 23 15.08 13.23 1.34
N LEU A 24 14.56 14.30 1.93
CA LEU A 24 13.80 14.26 3.20
C LEU A 24 12.28 14.42 3.00
N THR A 25 11.81 14.60 1.77
CA THR A 25 10.37 14.75 1.46
C THR A 25 9.70 13.50 0.90
N ASP A 26 10.44 12.45 0.55
CA ASP A 26 9.86 11.19 0.04
C ASP A 26 9.28 10.27 1.14
N GLY A 27 8.89 10.86 2.28
CA GLY A 27 8.25 10.17 3.41
C GLY A 27 6.80 10.61 3.67
N TRP A 28 6.19 11.43 2.82
CA TRP A 28 4.90 12.06 3.10
C TRP A 28 3.83 11.58 2.12
N ALA A 29 2.97 10.68 2.60
CA ALA A 29 1.70 10.30 2.01
C ALA A 29 1.73 9.59 0.64
N GLN A 30 2.72 8.75 0.36
CA GLN A 30 2.58 7.80 -0.74
C GLN A 30 1.51 6.76 -0.35
N LYS A 31 0.32 6.88 -0.94
CA LYS A 31 -0.81 5.98 -0.71
C LYS A 31 -0.32 4.54 -0.90
N THR A 32 -0.36 3.74 0.16
CA THR A 32 0.28 2.42 0.11
C THR A 32 -0.40 1.57 -0.99
N PRO A 33 0.32 0.65 -1.65
CA PRO A 33 -0.30 -0.26 -2.63
C PRO A 33 -1.56 -0.95 -2.08
N LEU A 34 -1.58 -1.22 -0.77
CA LEU A 34 -2.71 -1.81 -0.06
C LEU A 34 -3.90 -0.85 0.08
N GLU A 35 -3.69 0.43 0.41
CA GLU A 35 -4.75 1.44 0.44
C GLU A 35 -5.41 1.63 -0.94
N LYS A 36 -4.59 1.60 -2.00
CA LYS A 36 -5.11 1.61 -3.38
C LYS A 36 -5.94 0.34 -3.65
N ALA A 37 -5.47 -0.82 -3.19
CA ALA A 37 -6.19 -2.08 -3.35
C ALA A 37 -7.56 -2.05 -2.65
N TYR A 38 -7.66 -1.52 -1.43
CA TYR A 38 -8.94 -1.35 -0.75
C TYR A 38 -9.87 -0.39 -1.50
N SER A 39 -9.34 0.72 -2.01
CA SER A 39 -10.14 1.65 -2.83
C SER A 39 -10.73 0.95 -4.06
N LEU A 40 -9.95 0.13 -4.76
CA LEU A 40 -10.41 -0.62 -5.93
C LEU A 40 -11.46 -1.68 -5.56
N TYR A 41 -11.25 -2.35 -4.43
CA TYR A 41 -12.19 -3.32 -3.88
C TYR A 41 -13.56 -2.69 -3.60
N PHE A 42 -13.60 -1.52 -2.94
CA PHE A 42 -14.86 -0.80 -2.69
C PHE A 42 -15.49 -0.19 -3.95
N GLN A 43 -14.71 0.01 -5.01
CA GLN A 43 -15.21 0.40 -6.34
C GLN A 43 -15.73 -0.79 -7.16
N GLY A 44 -15.63 -2.02 -6.66
CA GLY A 44 -16.04 -3.22 -7.38
C GLY A 44 -15.03 -3.73 -8.41
N ARG A 45 -13.84 -3.12 -8.49
CA ARG A 45 -12.73 -3.54 -9.37
C ARG A 45 -11.95 -4.67 -8.71
N MET A 46 -12.62 -5.81 -8.57
CA MET A 46 -12.16 -6.93 -7.74
C MET A 46 -10.83 -7.53 -8.23
N GLU A 47 -10.65 -7.71 -9.53
CA GLU A 47 -9.44 -8.30 -10.12
C GLU A 47 -8.19 -7.45 -9.84
N GLU A 48 -8.31 -6.14 -10.01
CA GLU A 48 -7.20 -5.21 -9.79
C GLU A 48 -6.87 -5.09 -8.30
N ALA A 49 -7.90 -5.09 -7.44
CA ALA A 49 -7.72 -5.13 -6.00
C ALA A 49 -6.98 -6.40 -5.57
N ILE A 50 -7.40 -7.56 -6.08
CA ILE A 50 -6.75 -8.86 -5.79
C ILE A 50 -5.29 -8.83 -6.24
N SER A 51 -4.99 -8.30 -7.43
CA SER A 51 -3.61 -8.22 -7.94
C SER A 51 -2.70 -7.43 -7.00
N LEU A 52 -3.13 -6.23 -6.57
CA LEU A 52 -2.36 -5.41 -5.63
C LEU A 52 -2.24 -6.05 -4.25
N MET A 53 -3.31 -6.68 -3.74
CA MET A 53 -3.27 -7.38 -2.45
C MET A 53 -2.33 -8.58 -2.47
N LYS A 54 -2.27 -9.34 -3.58
CA LYS A 54 -1.33 -10.45 -3.72
C LYS A 54 0.11 -9.97 -3.71
N GLY A 55 0.43 -8.93 -4.48
CA GLY A 55 1.77 -8.33 -4.45
C GLY A 55 2.15 -7.77 -3.07
N HIS A 56 1.19 -7.22 -2.32
CA HIS A 56 1.42 -6.82 -0.93
C HIS A 56 1.72 -8.03 -0.03
N ALA A 57 0.94 -9.11 -0.16
CA ALA A 57 1.05 -10.32 0.64
C ALA A 57 2.35 -11.10 0.40
N GLU A 58 3.03 -10.93 -0.73
CA GLU A 58 4.34 -11.54 -0.99
C GLU A 58 5.42 -11.04 -0.02
N GLY A 59 5.37 -9.76 0.36
CA GLY A 59 6.31 -9.17 1.33
C GLY A 59 5.77 -9.11 2.76
N ASN A 60 4.44 -9.06 2.91
CA ASN A 60 3.78 -8.92 4.21
C ASN A 60 2.55 -9.84 4.29
N PRO A 61 2.75 -11.15 4.56
CA PRO A 61 1.63 -12.05 4.76
C PRO A 61 0.85 -11.67 6.03
N ASP A 62 -0.42 -11.32 5.90
CA ASP A 62 -1.28 -10.98 7.03
C ASP A 62 -2.71 -11.49 6.81
N ALA A 63 -3.41 -11.77 7.91
CA ALA A 63 -4.76 -12.34 7.87
C ALA A 63 -5.77 -11.40 7.21
N ARG A 64 -5.63 -10.08 7.40
CA ARG A 64 -6.52 -9.07 6.82
C ARG A 64 -6.45 -9.09 5.30
N THR A 65 -5.25 -9.07 4.73
CA THR A 65 -5.04 -9.05 3.28
C THR A 65 -5.58 -10.32 2.64
N TYR A 66 -5.29 -11.51 3.20
CA TYR A 66 -5.87 -12.76 2.69
C TYR A 66 -7.39 -12.83 2.83
N TYR A 67 -7.96 -12.32 3.94
CA TYR A 67 -9.40 -12.23 4.09
C TYR A 67 -10.05 -11.39 2.97
N PHE A 68 -9.49 -10.21 2.68
CA PHE A 68 -10.04 -9.35 1.62
C PHE A 68 -9.90 -9.95 0.22
N ILE A 69 -8.81 -10.69 -0.06
CA ILE A 69 -8.67 -11.45 -1.31
C ILE A 69 -9.74 -12.55 -1.39
N GLY A 70 -9.92 -13.33 -0.32
CA GLY A 70 -10.94 -14.39 -0.25
C GLY A 70 -12.35 -13.83 -0.45
N TYR A 71 -12.65 -12.70 0.18
CA TYR A 71 -13.94 -12.04 0.04
C TYR A 71 -14.16 -11.45 -1.36
N ALA A 72 -13.13 -10.90 -1.99
CA ALA A 72 -13.20 -10.45 -3.38
C ALA A 72 -13.52 -11.63 -4.32
N TYR A 73 -12.85 -12.77 -4.16
CA TYR A 73 -13.17 -13.99 -4.92
C TYR A 73 -14.59 -14.51 -4.65
N TYR A 74 -15.05 -14.42 -3.40
CA TYR A 74 -16.43 -14.75 -3.03
C TYR A 74 -17.44 -13.87 -3.78
N LYS A 75 -17.22 -12.55 -3.83
CA LYS A 75 -18.07 -11.61 -4.60
C LYS A 75 -18.09 -11.92 -6.09
N MET A 76 -16.98 -12.42 -6.63
CA MET A 76 -16.87 -12.89 -8.02
C MET A 76 -17.43 -14.31 -8.25
N LYS A 77 -18.00 -14.95 -7.23
CA LYS A 77 -18.50 -16.34 -7.26
C LYS A 77 -17.43 -17.40 -7.52
N LYS A 78 -16.15 -17.09 -7.32
CA LYS A 78 -15.02 -18.03 -7.45
C LYS A 78 -14.77 -18.72 -6.11
N MET A 79 -15.64 -19.68 -5.77
CA MET A 79 -15.72 -20.26 -4.43
C MET A 79 -14.48 -21.03 -3.99
N ASP A 80 -13.83 -21.76 -4.90
CA ASP A 80 -12.63 -22.53 -4.58
C ASP A 80 -11.47 -21.60 -4.18
N MET A 81 -11.27 -20.54 -4.96
CA MET A 81 -10.29 -19.50 -4.65
C MET A 81 -10.65 -18.77 -3.35
N ALA A 82 -11.93 -18.45 -3.14
CA ALA A 82 -12.35 -17.80 -1.91
C ALA A 82 -11.98 -18.64 -0.68
N ARG A 83 -12.27 -19.95 -0.71
CA ARG A 83 -11.91 -20.90 0.35
C ARG A 83 -10.41 -20.92 0.60
N GLU A 84 -9.60 -21.05 -0.45
CA GLU A 84 -8.14 -21.08 -0.32
C GLU A 84 -7.59 -19.86 0.44
N TYR A 85 -8.07 -18.66 0.11
CA TYR A 85 -7.60 -17.43 0.76
C TYR A 85 -8.19 -17.24 2.16
N PHE A 86 -9.41 -17.70 2.43
CA PHE A 86 -9.94 -17.73 3.79
C PHE A 86 -9.16 -18.70 4.68
N ASP A 87 -8.76 -19.85 4.17
CA ASP A 87 -7.95 -20.81 4.90
C ASP A 87 -6.57 -20.22 5.23
N LYS A 88 -5.95 -19.48 4.30
CA LYS A 88 -4.71 -18.74 4.57
C LYS A 88 -4.88 -17.67 5.65
N ALA A 89 -5.99 -16.91 5.62
CA ALA A 89 -6.28 -15.94 6.66
C ALA A 89 -6.45 -16.61 8.03
N TYR A 90 -7.21 -17.72 8.08
CA TYR A 90 -7.45 -18.51 9.28
C TYR A 90 -6.17 -19.12 9.86
N GLN A 91 -5.24 -19.56 9.00
CA GLN A 91 -3.94 -20.09 9.44
C GLN A 91 -3.07 -19.03 10.12
N ILE A 92 -3.20 -17.75 9.73
CA ILE A 92 -2.45 -16.65 10.35
C ILE A 92 -3.12 -16.18 11.63
N ASP A 93 -4.42 -15.89 11.56
CA ASP A 93 -5.21 -15.44 12.70
C ASP A 93 -6.62 -16.08 12.64
N PRO A 94 -6.85 -17.15 13.42
CA PRO A 94 -8.14 -17.81 13.51
C PRO A 94 -9.28 -16.92 13.99
N PHE A 95 -8.95 -15.82 14.67
CA PHE A 95 -9.90 -14.88 15.26
C PHE A 95 -9.95 -13.56 14.49
N TYR A 96 -9.40 -13.52 13.27
CA TYR A 96 -9.45 -12.33 12.45
C TYR A 96 -10.90 -11.95 12.12
N VAL A 97 -11.34 -10.82 12.67
CA VAL A 97 -12.64 -10.21 12.36
C VAL A 97 -12.38 -8.93 11.58
N PRO A 98 -12.81 -8.83 10.30
CA PRO A 98 -12.69 -7.58 9.56
C PRO A 98 -13.52 -6.49 10.27
N ALA A 99 -12.92 -5.31 10.43
CA ALA A 99 -13.67 -4.15 10.91
C ALA A 99 -14.72 -3.78 9.84
N VAL A 100 -15.98 -4.11 10.10
CA VAL A 100 -17.11 -3.64 9.29
C VAL A 100 -17.27 -2.14 9.53
N PRO A 101 -17.24 -1.29 8.48
CA PRO A 101 -17.60 0.11 8.64
C PRO A 101 -19.01 0.17 9.22
N LYS A 102 -19.18 0.82 10.37
CA LYS A 102 -20.52 1.07 10.92
C LYS A 102 -21.29 1.85 9.86
N GLU A 103 -22.35 1.25 9.33
CA GLU A 103 -23.29 1.95 8.45
C GLU A 103 -23.76 3.19 9.20
N LYS A 104 -23.42 4.37 8.68
CA LYS A 104 -24.05 5.61 9.13
C LYS A 104 -25.50 5.53 8.64
N LYS A 105 -26.40 5.13 9.55
CA LYS A 105 -27.84 5.29 9.37
C LYS A 105 -28.17 6.77 9.13
#